data_AF-A0A644UAX5-F1
#
_entry.id   AF-A0A644UAX5-F1
#
_cell.length_a   1.000
_cell.length_b   1.000
_cell.length_c   1.000
_cell.angle_alpha   90.00
_cell.angle_beta   90.00
_cell.angle_gamma   90.00
#
_symmetry.space_group_name_H-M   'P 1'
#
loop_
_entity.id
_entity.type
_entity.pdbx_description
1 polymer ?
#
loop_
_entity_poly.entity_id
_entity_poly.type
_entity_poly.pdbx_seq_one_letter_code
_entity_poly.pdbx_strand_id
1 'polypeptide(L)'
;MKLKSTNNETIRTEQILPLNDVIEDLDRTGKKVHLTATHLKFVLDESSGITMSPIDEQAELANYQKEVLAKARETMSEADIAYMEEDLRSPCTQEIAIFRAFAKIVEKAEDQVVVIETAPTGHTLLLLFHSKLS
;
A
#
# COMPACT_ATOMS: atom_id res chain seq x y z
N MET A 1 5.92 -19.68 26.87
CA MET A 1 6.85 -19.50 25.75
C MET A 1 7.07 -17.99 25.59
N LYS A 2 8.30 -17.51 25.77
CA LYS A 2 8.63 -16.07 25.84
C LYS A 2 8.49 -15.44 24.47
N LEU A 3 7.62 -14.45 24.32
CA LEU A 3 7.67 -13.48 23.23
C LEU A 3 8.90 -12.60 23.47
N LYS A 4 9.89 -12.67 22.57
CA LYS A 4 11.10 -11.84 22.62
C LYS A 4 11.05 -10.81 21.49
N SER A 5 11.26 -9.56 21.89
CA SER A 5 12.03 -8.50 21.23
C SER A 5 11.58 -8.04 19.84
N THR A 6 11.08 -6.80 19.82
CA THR A 6 11.16 -5.86 18.70
C THR A 6 12.62 -5.71 18.25
N ASN A 7 12.99 -6.30 17.12
CA ASN A 7 14.27 -6.03 16.48
C ASN A 7 14.03 -5.14 15.27
N ASN A 8 14.54 -3.91 15.35
CA ASN A 8 14.65 -3.00 14.22
C ASN A 8 15.82 -3.48 13.34
N GLU A 9 15.67 -4.64 12.71
CA GLU A 9 16.66 -5.22 11.80
C GLU A 9 16.59 -4.52 10.45
N THR A 10 17.71 -3.97 9.99
CA THR A 10 17.86 -3.52 8.60
C THR A 10 17.82 -4.76 7.71
N ILE A 11 16.67 -5.03 7.10
CA ILE A 11 16.52 -6.08 6.09
C ILE A 11 17.31 -5.65 4.85
N ARG A 12 18.32 -6.43 4.45
CA ARG A 12 19.07 -6.16 3.22
C ARG A 12 18.20 -6.51 2.01
N THR A 13 18.31 -5.73 0.95
CA THR A 13 17.54 -5.95 -0.30
C THR A 13 17.73 -7.35 -0.86
N GLU A 14 18.92 -7.94 -0.71
CA GLU A 14 19.22 -9.32 -1.14
C GLU A 14 18.52 -10.42 -0.32
N GLN A 15 17.94 -10.07 0.83
CA GLN A 15 17.18 -10.98 1.70
C GLN A 15 15.67 -10.88 1.47
N ILE A 16 15.23 -9.94 0.64
CA ILE A 16 13.82 -9.82 0.24
C ILE A 16 13.60 -10.86 -0.86
N LEU A 17 12.81 -11.89 -0.55
CA LEU A 17 12.39 -12.89 -1.52
C LEU A 17 11.68 -12.20 -2.71
N PRO A 18 11.90 -12.68 -3.95
CA PRO A 18 11.07 -12.29 -5.09
C PRO A 18 9.59 -12.41 -4.73
N LEU A 19 8.76 -11.47 -5.19
CA LEU A 19 7.34 -11.45 -4.86
C LEU A 19 6.64 -12.80 -5.15
N ASN A 20 7.04 -13.48 -6.22
CA ASN A 20 6.52 -14.82 -6.56
C ASN A 20 6.80 -15.86 -5.47
N ASP A 21 8.01 -15.90 -4.94
CA ASP A 21 8.39 -16.87 -3.92
C ASP A 21 7.60 -16.64 -2.62
N VAL A 22 7.39 -15.36 -2.26
CA VAL A 22 6.55 -14.97 -1.10
C VAL A 22 5.11 -15.44 -1.29
N ILE A 23 4.57 -15.27 -2.50
CA ILE A 23 3.19 -15.62 -2.81
C ILE A 23 2.99 -17.14 -2.84
N GLU A 24 3.89 -17.88 -3.48
CA GLU A 24 3.86 -19.34 -3.49
C GLU A 24 3.96 -19.92 -2.08
N ASP A 25 4.83 -19.37 -1.24
CA ASP A 25 4.95 -19.80 0.15
C ASP A 25 3.67 -19.52 0.95
N LEU A 26 3.05 -18.35 0.76
CA LEU A 26 1.79 -18.01 1.44
C LEU A 26 0.62 -18.86 0.95
N ASP A 27 0.50 -19.14 -0.35
CA ASP A 27 -0.52 -20.02 -0.92
C ASP A 27 -0.46 -21.43 -0.33
N ARG A 28 0.77 -21.98 -0.17
CA ARG A 28 1.01 -23.27 0.49
C ARG A 28 0.57 -23.30 1.96
N THR A 29 0.48 -22.15 2.63
CA THR A 29 -0.03 -22.09 4.01
C THR A 29 -1.56 -22.15 4.12
N GLY A 30 -2.29 -22.09 3.00
CA GLY A 30 -3.75 -22.06 2.97
C GLY A 30 -4.37 -20.77 3.53
N LYS A 31 -3.58 -19.71 3.69
CA LYS A 31 -4.05 -18.40 4.14
C LYS A 31 -4.66 -17.62 2.97
N LYS A 32 -5.64 -16.78 3.26
CA LYS A 32 -6.13 -15.79 2.29
C LYS A 32 -5.11 -14.66 2.15
N VAL A 33 -4.79 -14.29 0.92
CA VAL A 33 -3.77 -13.29 0.62
C VAL A 33 -4.37 -12.16 -0.22
N HIS A 34 -4.05 -10.92 0.14
CA HIS A 34 -4.37 -9.73 -0.62
C HIS A 34 -3.09 -9.07 -1.14
N LEU A 35 -2.97 -8.98 -2.45
CA LEU A 35 -1.81 -8.39 -3.11
C LEU A 35 -2.17 -6.98 -3.58
N THR A 36 -1.31 -6.01 -3.29
CA THR A 36 -1.45 -4.64 -3.79
C THR A 36 -0.11 -4.08 -4.21
N ALA A 37 -0.06 -3.42 -5.36
CA ALA A 37 1.15 -2.79 -5.89
C ALA A 37 0.80 -1.58 -6.74
N THR A 38 1.75 -0.66 -6.88
CA THR A 38 1.64 0.44 -7.86
C THR A 38 2.23 0.09 -9.23
N HIS A 39 3.02 -0.99 -9.31
CA HIS A 39 3.72 -1.43 -10.53
C HIS A 39 3.56 -2.93 -10.78
N LEU A 40 2.31 -3.40 -10.83
CA LEU A 40 2.00 -4.79 -11.14
C LEU A 40 2.46 -5.17 -12.56
N LYS A 41 3.68 -5.71 -12.68
CA LYS A 41 4.15 -6.40 -13.89
C LYS A 41 3.78 -7.88 -13.90
N PHE A 42 3.27 -8.38 -12.78
CA PHE A 42 2.89 -9.77 -12.62
C PHE A 42 1.41 -9.97 -12.91
N VAL A 43 1.13 -10.87 -13.84
CA VAL A 43 -0.17 -11.51 -13.96
C VAL A 43 -0.03 -12.83 -13.21
N LEU A 44 -0.45 -12.84 -11.95
CA LEU A 44 -0.75 -14.09 -11.27
C LEU A 44 -2.10 -14.55 -11.80
N ASP A 45 -2.20 -15.83 -12.19
CA ASP A 45 -3.50 -16.46 -12.35
C ASP A 45 -4.20 -16.40 -10.98
N GLU A 46 -5.39 -15.80 -10.94
CA GLU A 46 -6.21 -15.73 -9.73
C GLU A 46 -6.47 -17.17 -9.24
N SER A 47 -5.70 -17.63 -8.26
CA SER A 47 -5.87 -18.93 -7.63
C SER A 47 -6.88 -18.83 -6.48
N SER A 48 -7.37 -19.98 -6.01
CA SER A 48 -8.31 -20.05 -4.90
C SER A 48 -7.65 -19.62 -3.58
N GLY A 49 -7.66 -18.33 -3.28
CA GLY A 49 -7.12 -17.79 -2.02
C GLY A 49 -6.39 -16.46 -2.16
N ILE A 50 -6.05 -16.06 -3.38
CA ILE A 50 -5.32 -14.83 -3.68
C ILE A 50 -6.28 -13.81 -4.30
N THR A 51 -6.27 -12.60 -3.77
CA THR A 51 -6.99 -11.44 -4.31
C THR A 51 -6.02 -10.32 -4.62
N MET A 52 -6.33 -9.49 -5.60
CA MET A 52 -5.43 -8.43 -6.07
C MET A 52 -6.15 -7.10 -6.24
N SER A 53 -5.55 -6.03 -5.71
CA SER A 53 -6.00 -4.65 -5.90
C SER A 53 -4.82 -3.79 -6.35
N PRO A 54 -4.62 -3.57 -7.66
CA PRO A 54 -3.62 -2.61 -8.13
C PRO A 54 -3.97 -1.19 -7.67
N ILE A 55 -2.94 -0.39 -7.37
CA ILE A 55 -3.09 1.03 -7.06
C ILE A 55 -2.65 1.86 -8.27
N ASP A 56 -3.59 2.63 -8.81
CA ASP A 56 -3.29 3.65 -9.79
C ASP A 56 -2.81 4.92 -9.08
N GLU A 57 -1.50 5.17 -9.14
CA GLU A 57 -0.87 6.32 -8.48
C GLU A 57 -1.45 7.67 -8.93
N GLN A 58 -1.76 7.81 -10.22
CA GLN A 58 -2.28 9.06 -10.76
C GLN A 58 -3.72 9.29 -10.31
N ALA A 59 -4.53 8.22 -10.29
CA ALA A 59 -5.89 8.30 -9.79
C ALA A 59 -5.92 8.63 -8.29
N GLU A 60 -5.06 8.01 -7.48
CA GLU A 60 -5.00 8.27 -6.04
C GLU A 60 -4.50 9.69 -5.73
N LEU A 61 -3.49 10.18 -6.46
CA LEU A 61 -3.05 11.56 -6.35
C LEU A 61 -4.18 12.54 -6.68
N ALA A 62 -4.87 12.35 -7.82
CA ALA A 62 -5.97 13.21 -8.23
C ALA A 62 -7.12 13.20 -7.20
N ASN A 63 -7.45 12.03 -6.65
CA ASN A 63 -8.45 11.90 -5.60
C ASN A 63 -8.05 12.65 -4.33
N TYR A 64 -6.79 12.52 -3.91
CA TYR A 64 -6.27 13.22 -2.74
C TYR A 64 -6.27 14.74 -2.93
N GLN A 65 -5.78 15.23 -4.07
CA GLN A 65 -5.81 16.65 -4.42
C GLN A 65 -7.24 17.19 -4.37
N LYS A 66 -8.20 16.48 -4.97
CA LYS A 66 -9.61 16.87 -4.97
C LYS A 66 -10.20 16.95 -3.56
N GLU A 67 -9.89 15.97 -2.70
CA GLU A 67 -10.36 15.95 -1.31
C GLU A 67 -9.81 17.14 -0.52
N VAL A 68 -8.52 17.41 -0.62
CA VAL A 68 -7.85 18.51 0.09
C VAL A 68 -8.36 19.87 -0.41
N LEU A 69 -8.48 20.05 -1.72
CA LEU A 69 -8.97 21.29 -2.30
C LEU A 69 -10.45 21.56 -1.99
N ALA A 70 -11.28 20.51 -1.97
CA ALA A 70 -12.68 20.65 -1.58
C ALA A 70 -12.80 21.18 -0.15
N LYS A 71 -12.02 20.63 0.80
CA LYS A 71 -12.00 21.08 2.20
C LYS A 71 -11.43 22.50 2.35
N ALA A 72 -10.36 22.84 1.63
CA ALA A 72 -9.78 24.18 1.69
C ALA A 72 -10.75 25.25 1.19
N ARG A 73 -11.52 24.97 0.13
CA ARG A 73 -12.54 25.88 -0.41
C ARG A 73 -13.65 26.24 0.58
N GLU A 74 -13.83 25.47 1.65
CA GLU A 74 -14.79 25.79 2.71
C GLU A 74 -14.30 26.91 3.63
N THR A 75 -12.99 27.18 3.70
CA THR A 75 -12.40 28.03 4.75
C THR A 75 -11.32 29.01 4.27
N MET A 76 -10.78 28.85 3.06
CA MET A 76 -9.63 29.61 2.55
C MET A 76 -10.00 30.56 1.42
N SER A 77 -9.17 31.58 1.18
CA SER A 77 -9.34 32.49 0.05
C SER A 77 -8.86 31.86 -1.27
N GLU A 78 -9.35 32.36 -2.41
CA GLU A 78 -8.93 31.90 -3.74
C GLU A 78 -7.41 32.00 -3.97
N ALA A 79 -6.77 33.02 -3.40
CA ALA A 79 -5.32 33.19 -3.50
C ALA A 79 -4.56 32.10 -2.73
N ASP A 80 -5.04 31.74 -1.54
CA ASP A 80 -4.43 30.68 -0.72
C ASP A 80 -4.68 29.29 -1.34
N ILE A 81 -5.85 29.09 -1.95
CA ILE A 81 -6.16 27.87 -2.70
C ILE A 81 -5.21 27.69 -3.87
N ALA A 82 -4.93 28.74 -4.64
CA ALA A 82 -3.99 28.69 -5.77
C ALA A 82 -2.57 28.31 -5.33
N TYR A 83 -2.12 28.80 -4.17
CA TYR A 83 -0.83 28.40 -3.61
C TYR A 83 -0.82 26.92 -3.19
N MET A 84 -1.89 26.47 -2.53
CA MET A 84 -2.02 25.07 -2.12
C MET A 84 -2.12 24.11 -3.32
N GLU A 85 -2.76 24.51 -4.42
CA GLU A 85 -2.79 23.72 -5.66
C GLU A 85 -1.39 23.44 -6.21
N GLU A 86 -0.44 24.38 -6.05
CA GLU A 86 0.94 24.19 -6.46
C GLU A 86 1.70 23.23 -5.53
N ASP A 87 1.57 23.41 -4.21
CA ASP A 87 2.18 22.50 -3.23
C ASP A 87 1.70 21.05 -3.40
N LEU A 88 0.43 20.88 -3.75
CA LEU A 88 -0.19 19.59 -4.01
C LEU A 88 0.35 18.89 -5.28
N ARG A 89 1.15 19.56 -6.11
CA ARG A 89 1.85 18.94 -7.26
C ARG A 89 3.21 18.35 -6.87
N SER A 90 3.61 18.48 -5.61
CA SER A 90 4.89 17.95 -5.15
C SER A 90 4.93 16.42 -5.19
N PRO A 91 6.10 15.80 -5.45
CA PRO A 91 6.27 14.35 -5.34
C PRO A 91 5.90 13.80 -3.95
N CYS A 92 6.12 14.59 -2.89
CA CYS A 92 5.73 14.22 -1.53
C CYS A 92 4.20 14.03 -1.39
N THR A 93 3.40 14.84 -2.10
CA THR A 93 1.94 14.67 -2.14
C THR A 93 1.52 13.35 -2.78
N GLN A 94 2.23 12.92 -3.84
CA GLN A 94 2.00 11.62 -4.47
C GLN A 94 2.27 10.47 -3.51
N GLU A 95 3.39 10.52 -2.77
CA GLU A 95 3.72 9.50 -1.76
C GLU A 95 2.64 9.40 -0.66
N ILE A 96 2.13 10.54 -0.18
CA ILE A 96 1.04 10.57 0.81
C ILE A 96 -0.24 9.96 0.24
N ALA A 97 -0.60 10.28 -1.01
CA ALA A 97 -1.78 9.75 -1.66
C ALA A 97 -1.72 8.22 -1.80
N ILE A 98 -0.58 7.69 -2.23
CA ILE A 98 -0.33 6.26 -2.36
C ILE A 98 -0.37 5.57 -0.98
N PHE A 99 0.25 6.16 0.05
CA PHE A 99 0.22 5.60 1.41
C PHE A 99 -1.21 5.52 1.97
N ARG A 100 -2.06 6.53 1.69
CA ARG A 100 -3.48 6.49 2.07
C ARG A 100 -4.23 5.36 1.38
N ALA A 101 -3.92 5.08 0.12
CA ALA A 101 -4.53 3.97 -0.62
C ALA A 101 -4.12 2.62 -0.02
N PHE A 102 -2.84 2.42 0.32
CA PHE A 102 -2.39 1.23 1.05
C PHE A 102 -3.11 1.05 2.39
N ALA A 103 -3.24 2.11 3.18
CA ALA A 103 -3.93 2.05 4.47
C ALA A 103 -5.38 1.59 4.34
N LYS A 104 -6.11 2.08 3.32
CA LYS A 104 -7.50 1.65 3.04
C LYS A 104 -7.60 0.18 2.64
N ILE A 105 -6.61 -0.36 1.95
CA ILE A 105 -6.57 -1.78 1.57
C ILE A 105 -6.34 -2.64 2.82
N VAL A 106 -5.38 -2.25 3.65
CA VAL A 106 -5.08 -2.92 4.92
C VAL A 106 -6.29 -2.94 5.84
N GLU A 107 -7.02 -1.83 5.93
CA GLU A 107 -8.25 -1.73 6.75
C GLU A 107 -9.34 -2.70 6.29
N LYS A 108 -9.44 -2.98 4.98
CA LYS A 108 -10.46 -3.88 4.40
C LYS A 108 -10.04 -5.35 4.41
N ALA A 109 -8.76 -5.64 4.63
CA ALA A 109 -8.19 -6.97 4.54
C ALA A 109 -8.38 -7.78 5.84
N GLU A 110 -9.64 -7.91 6.29
CA GLU A 110 -9.97 -8.72 7.46
C GLU A 110 -9.60 -10.19 7.23
N ASP A 111 -8.84 -10.77 8.17
CA ASP A 111 -8.35 -12.16 8.16
C ASP A 111 -7.55 -12.54 6.90
N GLN A 112 -6.91 -11.55 6.26
CA GLN A 112 -6.05 -11.71 5.08
C GLN A 112 -4.61 -11.29 5.39
N VAL A 113 -3.66 -11.92 4.71
CA VAL A 113 -2.27 -11.43 4.67
C VAL A 113 -2.17 -10.40 3.56
N VAL A 114 -1.84 -9.16 3.89
CA VAL A 114 -1.62 -8.11 2.88
C VAL A 114 -0.16 -8.08 2.48
N VAL A 115 0.11 -8.21 1.19
CA VAL A 115 1.43 -8.07 0.59
C VAL A 115 1.44 -6.79 -0.23
N ILE A 116 2.37 -5.89 0.09
CA ILE A 116 2.52 -4.62 -0.59
C ILE A 116 3.82 -4.61 -1.40
N GLU A 117 3.74 -4.26 -2.68
CA GLU A 117 4.91 -4.02 -3.53
C GLU A 117 5.00 -2.52 -3.85
N THR A 118 5.98 -1.85 -3.23
CA THR A 118 6.18 -0.40 -3.33
C THR A 118 7.37 -0.01 -4.22
N ALA A 119 8.03 -0.97 -4.87
CA ALA A 119 9.25 -0.72 -5.63
C ALA A 119 9.11 -1.16 -7.10
N PRO A 120 9.59 -0.34 -8.07
CA PRO A 120 9.53 -0.68 -9.51
C PRO A 120 10.42 -1.88 -9.91
N THR A 121 11.26 -2.37 -8.98
CA THR A 121 12.27 -3.41 -9.21
C THR A 121 11.88 -4.81 -8.70
N GLY A 122 10.67 -5.02 -8.20
CA GLY A 122 10.23 -6.36 -7.75
C GLY A 122 10.53 -6.70 -6.28
N HIS A 123 10.89 -5.71 -5.47
CA HIS A 123 11.11 -5.91 -4.02
C HIS A 123 9.79 -5.75 -3.26
N THR A 124 9.41 -6.80 -2.52
CA THR A 124 8.26 -6.81 -1.62
C THR A 124 8.59 -6.05 -0.33
N LEU A 125 7.81 -5.04 0.03
CA LEU A 125 7.97 -4.37 1.33
C LEU A 125 6.61 -4.25 2.03
N LEU A 126 6.58 -4.74 3.26
CA LEU A 126 5.50 -4.70 4.25
C LEU A 126 4.47 -5.84 4.14
N LEU A 127 4.61 -6.81 5.05
CA LEU A 127 3.58 -7.78 5.41
C LEU A 127 2.84 -7.26 6.64
N LEU A 128 1.55 -6.94 6.50
CA LEU A 128 0.70 -6.57 7.63
C LEU A 128 -0.27 -7.69 7.93
N PHE A 129 -0.17 -8.26 9.13
CA PHE A 129 -1.17 -9.18 9.66
C PHE A 129 -2.22 -8.39 10.43
N HIS A 130 -3.44 -8.33 9.89
CA HIS A 130 -4.60 -7.86 10.65
C HIS A 130 -5.31 -9.07 11.27
N SER A 131 -5.20 -9.23 12.58
CA SER A 131 -6.01 -10.18 13.35
C SER A 131 -6.97 -9.38 14.22
N LYS A 132 -8.29 -9.63 14.12
CA LYS A 132 -9.21 -9.24 15.19
C LYS A 132 -8.79 -9.99 16.45
N LEU A 133 -8.28 -9.27 17.45
CA LEU A 133 -8.20 -9.81 18.82
C LEU A 133 -9.65 -10.00 19.28
N SER A 134 -10.07 -11.27 19.34
CA SER A 134 -11.32 -11.71 19.96
C SER A 134 -11.35 -11.40 21.45
#